data_AF-A0A7S3BF77-F1
#
_entry.id   AF-A0A7S3BF77-F1
#
_cell.length_a   1.000
_cell.length_b   1.000
_cell.length_c   1.000
_cell.angle_alpha   90.00
_cell.angle_beta   90.00
_cell.angle_gamma   90.00
#
_symmetry.space_group_name_H-M   'P 1'
#
loop_
_entity.id
_entity.type
_entity.pdbx_description
1 polymer ?
#
loop_
_entity_poly.entity_id
_entity_poly.type
_entity_poly.pdbx_seq_one_letter_code
_entity_poly.pdbx_strand_id
1 'polypeptide(L)'
;AYEQDGGSGDGPVPLLPPPVQDMASRQGPLSTTASKPFLCRSDTTGLPAGVPGSDAAQLETYLFGDHSSGKLPTLSDGRRQINETEGVVRQALDDCLGLRAPFWMTCICPEIRHPAWWPQASSVLAYNTLIIGAGASGIGMHQDGYDNRCVSTYLTLGTGRKHVVMLPPSEEGHRLKQQLSGGQVTRTAQEKGGGGDHGEPRFPAFPVRPPPDLLDAVLAVGGFWFDVVADAGEAFTVFIPGGWWHMLIGAADWHVAWGGSFFSPETVVAKVWDPDAQ
;
A
#
# COMPACT_ATOMS: atom_id res chain seq x y z
N ALA A 1 22.66 -9.57 7.43
CA ALA A 1 23.77 -9.28 6.49
C ALA A 1 23.36 -9.92 5.17
N TYR A 2 23.19 -9.13 4.10
CA TYR A 2 22.74 -9.65 2.81
C TYR A 2 23.96 -9.95 1.94
N GLU A 3 24.11 -11.21 1.54
CA GLU A 3 25.11 -11.63 0.56
C GLU A 3 24.68 -11.20 -0.85
N GLN A 4 25.62 -10.61 -1.57
CA GLN A 4 25.50 -10.29 -2.99
C GLN A 4 25.98 -11.49 -3.80
N ASP A 5 25.10 -12.10 -4.58
CA ASP A 5 25.53 -13.03 -5.63
C ASP A 5 26.13 -12.23 -6.79
N GLY A 6 27.39 -12.56 -7.10
CA GLY A 6 28.22 -11.85 -8.07
C GLY A 6 27.83 -12.16 -9.51
N GLY A 7 27.36 -11.13 -10.22
CA GLY A 7 27.28 -11.09 -11.67
C GLY A 7 27.88 -9.79 -12.19
N SER A 8 29.02 -9.88 -12.87
CA SER A 8 29.78 -8.75 -13.41
C SER A 8 29.08 -8.12 -14.62
N GLY A 9 28.69 -6.85 -14.50
CA GLY A 9 28.30 -5.99 -15.62
C GLY A 9 27.52 -4.76 -15.14
N ASP A 10 28.11 -3.56 -15.25
CA ASP A 10 27.53 -2.24 -14.98
C ASP A 10 26.66 -2.13 -13.71
N GLY A 11 27.34 -1.92 -12.58
CA GLY A 11 26.75 -1.99 -11.24
C GLY A 11 25.65 -0.94 -11.00
N PRO A 12 24.49 -1.33 -10.45
CA PRO A 12 23.45 -0.39 -10.05
C PRO A 12 23.88 0.42 -8.83
N VAL A 13 23.48 1.69 -8.81
CA VAL A 13 23.60 2.60 -7.65
C VAL A 13 22.99 1.90 -6.42
N PRO A 14 23.72 1.80 -5.28
CA PRO A 14 23.16 1.24 -4.08
C PRO A 14 22.11 2.23 -3.54
N LEU A 15 20.84 1.94 -3.83
CA LEU A 15 19.69 2.55 -3.16
C LEU A 15 19.72 2.07 -1.72
N LEU A 16 20.43 2.80 -0.85
CA LEU A 16 20.35 2.60 0.58
C LEU A 16 18.91 2.94 1.00
N PRO A 17 18.09 1.99 1.47
CA PRO A 17 16.92 2.38 2.23
C PRO A 17 17.40 3.16 3.47
N PRO A 18 16.59 4.08 4.03
CA PRO A 18 16.89 4.62 5.35
C PRO A 18 17.14 3.44 6.33
N PRO A 19 17.97 3.63 7.36
CA PRO A 19 18.29 2.55 8.29
C PRO A 19 17.00 1.94 8.81
N VAL A 20 16.84 0.62 8.60
CA VAL A 20 15.78 -0.16 9.22
C VAL A 20 15.90 0.09 10.72
N GLN A 21 14.91 0.78 11.29
CA GLN A 21 14.90 0.98 12.73
C GLN A 21 14.54 -0.37 13.35
N ASP A 22 15.46 -0.91 14.14
CA ASP A 22 15.15 -2.05 15.00
C ASP A 22 14.19 -1.58 16.10
N MET A 23 12.90 -1.57 15.76
CA MET A 23 11.84 -1.19 16.68
C MET A 23 11.55 -2.30 17.71
N ALA A 24 12.18 -3.48 17.61
CA ALA A 24 12.04 -4.53 18.62
C ALA A 24 12.54 -4.07 20.01
N SER A 25 13.41 -3.04 20.06
CA SER A 25 13.83 -2.42 21.31
C SER A 25 12.92 -1.29 21.79
N ARG A 26 11.93 -0.86 21.00
CA ARG A 26 11.03 0.25 21.36
C ARG A 26 9.85 -0.29 22.17
N GLN A 27 10.08 -0.47 23.46
CA GLN A 27 9.03 -0.78 24.43
C GLN A 27 8.23 0.49 24.73
N GLY A 28 7.21 0.78 23.92
CA GLY A 28 6.28 1.88 24.19
C GLY A 28 5.39 2.24 23.00
N PRO A 29 4.25 2.90 23.26
CA PRO A 29 3.39 3.42 22.20
C PRO A 29 4.19 4.35 21.28
N LEU A 30 3.87 4.34 19.98
CA LEU A 30 4.44 5.28 19.03
C LEU A 30 4.24 6.69 19.57
N SER A 31 5.31 7.48 19.63
CA SER A 31 5.13 8.90 19.91
C SER A 31 4.21 9.44 18.83
N THR A 32 3.14 10.11 19.24
CA THR A 32 2.14 10.72 18.35
C THR A 32 2.72 11.78 17.42
N THR A 33 4.01 12.11 17.61
CA THR A 33 4.84 13.06 16.86
C THR A 33 5.67 12.42 15.75
N ALA A 34 5.51 11.11 15.49
CA ALA A 34 6.23 10.45 14.40
C ALA A 34 5.84 11.09 13.04
N SER A 35 6.68 12.01 12.58
CA SER A 35 6.45 12.83 11.38
C SER A 35 7.05 12.24 10.11
N LYS A 36 7.81 11.15 10.23
CA LYS A 36 8.50 10.49 9.12
C LYS A 36 8.07 9.03 8.98
N PRO A 37 7.94 8.52 7.75
CA PRO A 37 7.77 7.12 7.49
C PRO A 37 8.92 6.29 8.05
N PHE A 38 8.61 5.06 8.42
CA PHE A 38 9.62 4.08 8.78
C PHE A 38 9.18 2.68 8.38
N LEU A 39 10.16 1.79 8.26
CA LEU A 39 9.98 0.36 8.08
C LEU A 39 10.56 -0.33 9.31
N CYS A 40 9.81 -1.26 9.90
CA CYS A 40 10.29 -2.11 10.97
C CYS A 40 9.91 -3.57 10.74
N ARG A 41 10.65 -4.46 11.41
CA ARG A 41 10.27 -5.88 11.51
C ARG A 41 9.15 -6.00 12.55
N SER A 42 8.05 -6.66 12.17
CA SER A 42 6.97 -6.97 13.10
C SER A 42 7.25 -8.29 13.79
N ASP A 43 6.89 -8.39 15.07
CA ASP A 43 6.64 -9.69 15.65
C ASP A 43 5.40 -10.29 14.98
N THR A 44 5.52 -11.49 14.44
CA THR A 44 4.43 -12.20 13.73
C THR A 44 3.30 -12.61 14.67
N THR A 45 3.48 -12.44 15.98
CA THR A 45 2.51 -12.66 17.06
C THR A 45 1.29 -11.74 16.98
N GLY A 46 1.38 -10.65 16.21
CA GLY A 46 0.31 -9.66 16.01
C GLY A 46 -0.54 -9.84 14.75
N LEU A 47 -0.25 -10.77 13.84
CA LEU A 47 -1.19 -11.00 12.74
C LEU A 47 -2.41 -11.79 13.26
N PRO A 48 -3.65 -11.57 12.74
CA PRO A 48 -4.78 -12.44 13.06
C PRO A 48 -4.47 -13.91 12.72
N ALA A 49 -5.36 -14.84 13.09
CA ALA A 49 -5.13 -16.29 13.17
C ALA A 49 -4.66 -17.02 11.89
N GLY A 50 -4.26 -16.30 10.84
CA GLY A 50 -3.56 -16.81 9.68
C GLY A 50 -3.27 -15.70 8.66
N VAL A 51 -2.58 -16.06 7.59
CA VAL A 51 -2.49 -15.26 6.37
C VAL A 51 -3.35 -15.97 5.31
N PRO A 52 -4.40 -15.34 4.75
CA PRO A 52 -5.19 -15.98 3.71
C PRO A 52 -4.31 -16.37 2.53
N GLY A 53 -4.44 -17.62 2.10
CA GLY A 53 -3.89 -18.10 0.84
C GLY A 53 -4.65 -17.55 -0.35
N SER A 54 -4.16 -17.86 -1.55
CA SER A 54 -4.73 -17.41 -2.83
C SER A 54 -5.98 -18.17 -3.27
N ASP A 55 -6.49 -19.09 -2.43
CA ASP A 55 -7.67 -19.89 -2.74
C ASP A 55 -8.95 -19.14 -2.34
N ALA A 56 -9.96 -19.17 -3.21
CA ALA A 56 -11.22 -18.46 -3.00
C ALA A 56 -11.94 -18.86 -1.71
N ALA A 57 -11.90 -20.14 -1.31
CA ALA A 57 -12.53 -20.60 -0.08
C ALA A 57 -11.81 -20.07 1.17
N GLN A 58 -10.52 -19.81 1.10
CA GLN A 58 -9.80 -19.15 2.21
C GLN A 58 -10.10 -17.65 2.26
N LEU A 59 -10.25 -17.00 1.11
CA LEU A 59 -10.64 -15.60 1.03
C LEU A 59 -12.04 -15.35 1.59
N GLU A 60 -12.94 -16.28 1.30
CA GLU A 60 -14.33 -16.26 1.70
C GLU A 60 -14.52 -15.94 3.18
N THR A 61 -13.74 -16.58 4.05
CA THR A 61 -13.84 -16.42 5.51
C THR A 61 -13.49 -15.01 5.97
N TYR A 62 -12.62 -14.30 5.25
CA TYR A 62 -12.23 -12.92 5.55
C TYR A 62 -13.12 -11.87 4.89
N LEU A 63 -13.69 -12.18 3.73
CA LEU A 63 -14.47 -11.22 2.94
C LEU A 63 -15.94 -11.21 3.35
N PHE A 64 -16.51 -12.40 3.55
CA PHE A 64 -17.95 -12.58 3.76
C PHE A 64 -18.30 -13.52 4.93
N GLY A 65 -17.31 -14.26 5.45
CA GLY A 65 -17.49 -15.19 6.57
C GLY A 65 -17.11 -14.62 7.94
N ASP A 66 -16.66 -15.53 8.82
CA ASP A 66 -16.50 -15.30 10.25
C ASP A 66 -15.53 -14.17 10.62
N HIS A 67 -14.49 -13.92 9.80
CA HIS A 67 -13.51 -12.87 10.06
C HIS A 67 -13.90 -11.52 9.44
N SER A 68 -15.01 -11.45 8.71
CA SER A 68 -15.52 -10.23 8.10
C SER A 68 -16.28 -9.37 9.11
N SER A 69 -16.17 -8.05 8.96
CA SER A 69 -17.05 -7.10 9.68
C SER A 69 -18.50 -7.08 9.18
N GLY A 70 -18.82 -7.83 8.11
CA GLY A 70 -20.08 -7.75 7.38
C GLY A 70 -20.20 -6.53 6.46
N LYS A 71 -19.19 -5.65 6.42
CA LYS A 71 -19.10 -4.59 5.42
C LYS A 71 -18.62 -5.16 4.09
N LEU A 72 -19.23 -4.69 3.01
CA LEU A 72 -18.87 -5.12 1.68
C LEU A 72 -17.40 -4.74 1.35
N PRO A 73 -16.57 -5.70 0.89
CA PRO A 73 -15.22 -5.40 0.43
C PRO A 73 -15.22 -4.51 -0.81
N THR A 74 -14.13 -3.76 -0.98
CA THR A 74 -13.87 -2.99 -2.20
C THR A 74 -12.81 -3.72 -3.01
N LEU A 75 -13.16 -4.17 -4.21
CA LEU A 75 -12.25 -4.80 -5.16
C LEU A 75 -11.89 -3.82 -6.27
N SER A 76 -10.66 -3.87 -6.75
CA SER A 76 -10.26 -3.23 -8.01
C SER A 76 -9.54 -4.21 -8.91
N ASP A 77 -10.01 -4.30 -10.15
CA ASP A 77 -9.50 -5.14 -11.23
C ASP A 77 -8.56 -4.35 -12.18
N GLY A 78 -8.10 -3.17 -11.75
CA GLY A 78 -7.31 -2.24 -12.57
C GLY A 78 -8.12 -1.44 -13.61
N ARG A 79 -9.41 -1.76 -13.81
CA ARG A 79 -10.31 -1.02 -14.71
C ARG A 79 -11.28 -0.14 -13.92
N ARG A 80 -11.78 -0.66 -12.80
CA ARG A 80 -12.73 0.03 -11.92
C ARG A 80 -12.56 -0.41 -10.46
N GLN A 81 -13.26 0.29 -9.58
CA GLN A 81 -13.52 -0.17 -8.22
C GLN A 81 -14.93 -0.76 -8.16
N ILE A 82 -15.09 -1.84 -7.41
CA ILE A 82 -16.29 -2.67 -7.33
C ILE A 82 -16.62 -2.86 -5.85
N ASN A 83 -17.73 -2.29 -5.41
CA ASN A 83 -18.23 -2.30 -4.03
C ASN A 83 -19.76 -2.12 -3.99
N GLU A 84 -20.47 -2.80 -4.90
CA GLU A 84 -21.92 -2.65 -5.08
C GLU A 84 -22.74 -3.65 -4.22
N THR A 85 -22.63 -4.94 -4.54
CA THR A 85 -23.30 -6.03 -3.83
C THR A 85 -22.34 -7.20 -3.66
N GLU A 86 -22.61 -8.06 -2.69
CA GLU A 86 -21.81 -9.25 -2.42
C GLU A 86 -21.67 -10.15 -3.65
N GLY A 87 -22.77 -10.46 -4.34
CA GLY A 87 -22.75 -11.28 -5.56
C GLY A 87 -21.89 -10.68 -6.68
N VAL A 88 -21.93 -9.35 -6.85
CA VAL A 88 -21.11 -8.66 -7.85
C VAL A 88 -19.62 -8.71 -7.49
N VAL A 89 -19.28 -8.51 -6.22
CA VAL A 89 -17.87 -8.58 -5.78
C VAL A 89 -17.32 -10.01 -5.90
N ARG A 90 -18.11 -11.02 -5.53
CA ARG A 90 -17.76 -12.44 -5.70
C ARG A 90 -17.48 -12.79 -7.15
N GLN A 91 -18.41 -12.45 -8.05
CA GLN A 91 -18.23 -12.73 -9.48
C GLN A 91 -16.97 -12.04 -10.02
N ALA A 92 -16.73 -10.78 -9.65
CA ALA A 92 -15.54 -10.07 -10.10
C ALA A 92 -14.24 -10.69 -9.56
N LEU A 93 -14.24 -11.17 -8.30
CA LEU A 93 -13.12 -11.89 -7.72
C LEU A 93 -12.87 -13.22 -8.44
N ASP A 94 -13.92 -14.00 -8.70
CA ASP A 94 -13.85 -15.26 -9.44
C ASP A 94 -13.30 -15.05 -10.85
N ASP A 95 -13.76 -14.00 -11.55
CA ASP A 95 -13.24 -13.63 -12.87
C ASP A 95 -11.74 -13.30 -12.80
N CYS A 96 -11.32 -12.53 -11.79
CA CYS A 96 -9.90 -12.18 -11.61
C CYS A 96 -9.05 -13.42 -11.32
N LEU A 97 -9.50 -14.30 -10.42
CA LEU A 97 -8.79 -15.52 -10.06
C LEU A 97 -8.72 -16.50 -11.23
N GLY A 98 -9.84 -16.72 -11.93
CA GLY A 98 -9.93 -17.62 -13.09
C GLY A 98 -9.08 -17.16 -14.27
N LEU A 99 -9.02 -15.84 -14.51
CA LEU A 99 -8.20 -15.25 -15.57
C LEU A 99 -6.75 -14.97 -15.14
N ARG A 100 -6.42 -15.16 -13.86
CA ARG A 100 -5.15 -14.72 -13.25
C ARG A 100 -4.87 -13.23 -13.52
N ALA A 101 -5.92 -12.42 -13.55
CA ALA A 101 -5.81 -10.98 -13.76
C ALA A 101 -5.32 -10.31 -12.47
N PRO A 102 -4.47 -9.27 -12.55
CA PRO A 102 -4.07 -8.51 -11.38
C PRO A 102 -5.27 -7.83 -10.73
N PHE A 103 -5.37 -7.92 -9.40
CA PHE A 103 -6.39 -7.23 -8.63
C PHE A 103 -5.87 -6.87 -7.25
N TRP A 104 -6.50 -5.89 -6.62
CA TRP A 104 -6.39 -5.69 -5.17
C TRP A 104 -7.77 -5.53 -4.58
N MET A 105 -7.88 -5.80 -3.28
CA MET A 105 -9.11 -5.70 -2.54
C MET A 105 -8.84 -5.28 -1.12
N THR A 106 -9.78 -4.53 -0.54
CA THR A 106 -9.78 -4.19 0.88
C THR A 106 -11.06 -4.64 1.56
N CYS A 107 -10.93 -5.15 2.78
CA CYS A 107 -12.06 -5.41 3.67
C CYS A 107 -11.72 -4.98 5.10
N ILE A 108 -12.75 -4.88 5.95
CA ILE A 108 -12.56 -4.62 7.38
C ILE A 108 -12.59 -5.95 8.11
N CYS A 109 -11.49 -6.28 8.81
CA CYS A 109 -11.30 -7.52 9.55
C CYS A 109 -11.15 -7.22 11.06
N PRO A 110 -12.22 -7.32 11.86
CA PRO A 110 -12.22 -6.88 13.27
C PRO A 110 -11.21 -7.58 14.17
N GLU A 111 -10.70 -8.74 13.76
CA GLU A 111 -9.82 -9.59 14.56
C GLU A 111 -8.33 -9.26 14.41
N ILE A 112 -7.98 -8.24 13.61
CA ILE A 112 -6.60 -7.77 13.48
C ILE A 112 -6.06 -7.43 14.88
N ARG A 113 -4.90 -8.00 15.21
CA ARG A 113 -4.13 -7.58 16.37
C ARG A 113 -3.14 -6.53 15.90
N HIS A 114 -3.08 -5.41 16.59
CA HIS A 114 -2.18 -4.33 16.19
C HIS A 114 -0.79 -4.53 16.79
N PRO A 115 0.28 -4.01 16.14
CA PRO A 115 1.58 -3.90 16.78
C PRO A 115 1.46 -3.19 18.14
N ALA A 116 2.25 -3.60 19.13
CA ALA A 116 2.14 -3.07 20.50
C ALA A 116 2.34 -1.54 20.60
N TRP A 117 3.07 -0.95 19.64
CA TRP A 117 3.27 0.49 19.54
C TRP A 117 2.09 1.23 18.88
N TRP A 118 1.14 0.53 18.26
CA TRP A 118 -0.03 1.13 17.63
C TRP A 118 -1.07 1.55 18.69
N PRO A 119 -1.74 2.71 18.51
CA PRO A 119 -2.83 3.11 19.40
C PRO A 119 -3.93 2.05 19.40
N GLN A 120 -4.40 1.63 20.58
CA GLN A 120 -5.30 0.47 20.77
C GLN A 120 -6.78 0.74 20.45
N ALA A 121 -7.16 1.99 20.17
CA ALA A 121 -8.51 2.32 19.76
C ALA A 121 -8.50 3.55 18.84
N SER A 122 -9.29 3.49 17.77
CA SER A 122 -9.62 4.64 16.95
C SER A 122 -11.04 4.50 16.42
N SER A 123 -11.72 5.63 16.20
CA SER A 123 -13.04 5.68 15.56
C SER A 123 -12.96 5.65 14.02
N VAL A 124 -11.78 5.44 13.45
CA VAL A 124 -11.56 5.45 12.00
C VAL A 124 -12.09 4.15 11.38
N LEU A 125 -12.82 4.29 10.27
CA LEU A 125 -13.46 3.15 9.59
C LEU A 125 -12.45 2.06 9.17
N ALA A 126 -11.27 2.46 8.69
CA ALA A 126 -10.15 1.60 8.30
C ALA A 126 -9.15 1.34 9.44
N TYR A 127 -9.60 1.36 10.70
CA TYR A 127 -8.73 0.98 11.81
C TYR A 127 -8.29 -0.49 11.71
N ASN A 128 -9.13 -1.35 11.11
CA ASN A 128 -8.92 -2.78 10.98
C ASN A 128 -9.01 -3.22 9.52
N THR A 129 -8.00 -2.90 8.70
CA THR A 129 -8.05 -3.16 7.25
C THR A 129 -7.20 -4.34 6.86
N LEU A 130 -7.78 -5.26 6.08
CA LEU A 130 -7.07 -6.29 5.34
C LEU A 130 -6.99 -5.85 3.87
N ILE A 131 -5.79 -5.91 3.30
CA ILE A 131 -5.51 -5.65 1.89
C ILE A 131 -4.99 -6.95 1.27
N ILE A 132 -5.68 -7.43 0.26
CA ILE A 132 -5.31 -8.63 -0.50
C ILE A 132 -5.05 -8.21 -1.94
N GLY A 133 -4.14 -8.88 -2.64
CA GLY A 133 -4.10 -8.78 -4.09
C GLY A 133 -3.25 -9.84 -4.75
N ALA A 134 -3.34 -9.84 -6.08
CA ALA A 134 -2.60 -10.71 -6.96
C ALA A 134 -1.93 -9.93 -8.08
N GLY A 135 -0.73 -10.36 -8.46
CA GLY A 135 0.06 -9.80 -9.54
C GLY A 135 0.45 -8.33 -9.34
N ALA A 136 0.70 -7.65 -10.46
CA ALA A 136 1.06 -6.23 -10.54
C ALA A 136 -0.16 -5.32 -10.30
N SER A 137 -0.74 -5.40 -9.10
CA SER A 137 -1.91 -4.63 -8.69
C SER A 137 -1.54 -3.54 -7.69
N GLY A 138 -2.24 -2.41 -7.68
CA GLY A 138 -1.85 -1.34 -6.77
C GLY A 138 -2.91 -0.28 -6.52
N ILE A 139 -2.71 0.41 -5.40
CA ILE A 139 -3.45 1.61 -5.04
C ILE A 139 -2.57 2.79 -5.44
N GLY A 140 -3.08 3.63 -6.33
CA GLY A 140 -2.37 4.79 -6.86
C GLY A 140 -1.99 5.81 -5.79
N MET A 141 -1.24 6.85 -6.17
CA MET A 141 -0.75 7.86 -5.23
C MET A 141 -1.90 8.65 -4.57
N HIS A 142 -2.05 8.50 -3.25
CA HIS A 142 -3.14 9.11 -2.46
C HIS A 142 -2.69 9.48 -1.05
N GLN A 143 -3.53 10.21 -0.32
CA GLN A 143 -3.43 10.40 1.13
C GLN A 143 -4.59 9.67 1.77
N ASP A 144 -4.35 8.99 2.89
CA ASP A 144 -5.44 8.44 3.68
C ASP A 144 -6.10 9.56 4.48
N GLY A 145 -7.44 9.61 4.44
CA GLY A 145 -8.19 10.61 5.17
C GLY A 145 -9.67 10.28 5.33
N TYR A 146 -10.23 10.80 6.41
CA TYR A 146 -11.64 10.70 6.79
C TYR A 146 -12.08 12.04 7.35
N ASP A 147 -13.29 12.48 7.04
CA ASP A 147 -13.86 13.74 7.52
C ASP A 147 -12.92 14.95 7.33
N ASN A 148 -12.29 15.05 6.15
CA ASN A 148 -11.31 16.09 5.78
C ASN A 148 -10.05 16.14 6.67
N ARG A 149 -9.73 15.05 7.35
CA ARG A 149 -8.54 14.91 8.18
C ARG A 149 -7.72 13.74 7.71
N CYS A 150 -6.41 13.93 7.55
CA CYS A 150 -5.52 12.83 7.24
C CYS A 150 -5.41 11.85 8.42
N VAL A 151 -5.14 10.59 8.12
CA VAL A 151 -4.85 9.58 9.15
C VAL A 151 -3.45 9.07 8.97
N SER A 152 -2.82 8.70 10.08
CA SER A 152 -1.62 7.87 10.04
C SER A 152 -2.03 6.42 9.85
N THR A 153 -1.29 5.71 9.01
CA THR A 153 -1.60 4.33 8.63
C THR A 153 -0.37 3.46 8.86
N TYR A 154 -0.57 2.22 9.26
CA TYR A 154 0.47 1.19 9.12
C TYR A 154 0.01 0.08 8.21
N LEU A 155 0.99 -0.60 7.59
CA LEU A 155 0.78 -1.77 6.73
C LEU A 155 1.82 -2.83 7.09
N THR A 156 1.37 -3.93 7.67
CA THR A 156 2.17 -5.13 7.93
C THR A 156 1.95 -6.14 6.82
N LEU A 157 2.99 -6.41 6.03
CA LEU A 157 2.95 -7.43 5.00
C LEU A 157 3.09 -8.81 5.64
N GLY A 158 2.08 -9.67 5.49
CA GLY A 158 2.07 -11.04 6.01
C GLY A 158 2.55 -12.08 4.99
N THR A 159 2.42 -11.80 3.69
CA THR A 159 3.00 -12.61 2.61
C THR A 159 3.13 -11.79 1.34
N GLY A 160 4.07 -12.19 0.48
CA GLY A 160 4.26 -11.64 -0.85
C GLY A 160 5.22 -10.46 -0.87
N ARG A 161 5.02 -9.57 -1.85
CA ARG A 161 5.88 -8.40 -2.06
C ARG A 161 5.06 -7.18 -2.40
N LYS A 162 5.41 -6.05 -1.79
CA LYS A 162 4.87 -4.73 -2.14
C LYS A 162 5.99 -3.69 -2.25
N HIS A 163 5.93 -2.88 -3.29
CA HIS A 163 6.65 -1.61 -3.34
C HIS A 163 5.76 -0.51 -2.75
N VAL A 164 6.33 0.24 -1.81
CA VAL A 164 5.68 1.38 -1.17
C VAL A 164 6.46 2.63 -1.53
N VAL A 165 5.84 3.55 -2.27
CA VAL A 165 6.42 4.85 -2.62
C VAL A 165 5.70 5.90 -1.79
N MET A 166 6.43 6.80 -1.15
CA MET A 166 5.88 7.85 -0.29
C MET A 166 6.51 9.20 -0.59
N LEU A 167 5.68 10.24 -0.63
CA LEU A 167 6.12 11.63 -0.80
C LEU A 167 5.68 12.47 0.40
N PRO A 168 6.55 13.38 0.87
CA PRO A 168 6.20 14.23 1.99
C PRO A 168 5.05 15.18 1.63
N PRO A 169 4.33 15.70 2.64
CA PRO A 169 3.37 16.78 2.48
C PRO A 169 4.04 18.15 2.23
N SER A 170 5.05 18.21 1.36
CA SER A 170 5.67 19.46 0.92
C SER A 170 5.11 19.90 -0.44
N GLU A 171 5.43 21.13 -0.84
CA GLU A 171 5.09 21.65 -2.17
C GLU A 171 5.72 20.78 -3.27
N GLU A 172 6.99 20.42 -3.12
CA GLU A 172 7.73 19.58 -4.07
C GLU A 172 7.14 18.17 -4.14
N GLY A 173 6.76 17.60 -2.99
CA GLY A 173 6.09 16.31 -2.91
C GLY A 173 4.72 16.33 -3.62
N HIS A 174 3.95 17.40 -3.42
CA HIS A 174 2.68 17.58 -4.12
C HIS A 174 2.85 17.73 -5.63
N ARG A 175 3.86 18.51 -6.07
CA ARG A 175 4.18 18.69 -7.49
C ARG A 175 4.57 17.37 -8.15
N LEU A 176 5.41 16.56 -7.50
CA LEU A 176 5.77 15.23 -8.00
C LEU A 176 4.55 14.30 -8.01
N LYS A 177 3.69 14.35 -6.99
CA LYS A 177 2.42 13.60 -6.99
C LYS A 177 1.56 13.94 -8.20
N GLN A 178 1.43 15.22 -8.56
CA GLN A 178 0.65 15.63 -9.74
C GLN A 178 1.24 15.06 -11.04
N GLN A 179 2.57 15.04 -11.18
CA GLN A 179 3.24 14.43 -12.33
C GLN A 179 2.97 12.91 -12.42
N LEU A 180 2.93 12.22 -11.28
CA LEU A 180 2.63 10.79 -11.21
C LEU A 180 1.16 10.48 -11.50
N SER A 181 0.23 11.30 -10.98
CA SER A 181 -1.21 11.14 -11.24
C SER A 181 -1.62 11.56 -12.65
N GLY A 182 -0.87 12.47 -13.28
CA GLY A 182 -1.15 13.03 -14.60
C GLY A 182 -0.67 12.17 -15.80
N GLY A 183 -0.14 10.97 -15.57
CA GLY A 183 0.19 10.03 -16.63
C GLY A 183 1.50 10.31 -17.39
N GLN A 184 2.44 11.07 -16.83
CA GLN A 184 3.72 11.35 -17.50
C GLN A 184 4.81 10.30 -17.27
N VAL A 185 4.75 9.53 -16.17
CA VAL A 185 5.86 8.61 -15.80
C VAL A 185 5.73 7.21 -16.41
N THR A 186 4.57 6.86 -17.00
CA THR A 186 4.36 5.56 -17.68
C THR A 186 4.39 5.63 -19.21
N ARG A 187 4.52 6.80 -19.84
CA ARG A 187 4.54 6.93 -21.31
C ARG A 187 5.91 6.70 -21.97
N THR A 188 6.98 6.50 -21.19
CA THR A 188 8.33 6.34 -21.77
C THR A 188 8.72 4.90 -22.12
N ALA A 189 7.91 3.88 -21.78
CA ALA A 189 8.31 2.49 -22.00
C ALA A 189 7.38 1.64 -22.90
N GLN A 190 6.17 2.09 -23.27
CA GLN A 190 5.30 1.33 -24.17
C GLN A 190 4.61 2.23 -25.21
N GLU A 191 4.85 1.88 -26.47
CA GLU A 191 3.98 2.13 -27.63
C GLU A 191 4.05 3.49 -28.34
N LYS A 192 5.10 3.62 -29.17
CA LYS A 192 4.88 3.97 -30.59
C LYS A 192 4.28 2.75 -31.30
N GLY A 193 3.01 2.47 -31.07
CA GLY A 193 2.25 1.41 -31.74
C GLY A 193 0.83 1.91 -31.94
N GLY A 194 0.47 2.23 -33.18
CA GLY A 194 -0.83 2.83 -33.48
C GLY A 194 -1.98 1.83 -33.43
N GLY A 195 -3.15 2.35 -33.05
CA GLY A 195 -4.44 1.83 -33.50
C GLY A 195 -5.34 1.29 -32.40
N GLY A 196 -6.55 1.84 -32.31
CA GLY A 196 -7.71 1.15 -31.74
C GLY A 196 -8.26 1.77 -30.47
N ASP A 197 -9.30 2.59 -30.64
CA ASP A 197 -10.22 3.06 -29.61
C ASP A 197 -10.97 1.87 -28.97
N HIS A 198 -10.37 1.28 -27.93
CA HIS A 198 -11.00 0.32 -27.03
C HIS A 198 -10.64 0.72 -25.59
N GLY A 199 -11.44 1.62 -25.02
CA GLY A 199 -11.50 2.00 -23.59
C GLY A 199 -10.27 1.60 -22.76
N GLU A 200 -9.22 2.41 -22.82
CA GLU A 200 -7.98 2.18 -22.08
C GLU A 200 -8.25 1.97 -20.58
N PRO A 201 -7.46 1.11 -19.89
CA PRO A 201 -7.53 0.98 -18.45
C PRO A 201 -7.31 2.35 -17.81
N ARG A 202 -8.27 2.79 -16.99
CA ARG A 202 -8.23 4.11 -16.30
C ARG A 202 -7.14 4.20 -15.24
N PHE A 203 -6.50 3.08 -14.90
CA PHE A 203 -5.29 3.06 -14.09
C PHE A 203 -4.10 2.69 -14.97
N PRO A 204 -3.00 3.47 -14.94
CA PRO A 204 -1.79 3.05 -15.64
C PRO A 204 -1.40 1.67 -15.13
N ALA A 205 -0.99 0.78 -16.04
CA ALA A 205 -0.34 -0.46 -15.63
C ALA A 205 0.78 -0.08 -14.66
N PHE A 206 0.65 -0.47 -13.39
CA PHE A 206 1.70 -0.19 -12.42
C PHE A 206 2.91 -0.98 -12.87
N PRO A 207 4.06 -0.33 -13.14
CA PRO A 207 5.24 -1.09 -13.44
C PRO A 207 5.53 -1.96 -12.22
N VAL A 208 5.81 -3.25 -12.46
CA VAL A 208 6.09 -4.22 -11.38
C VAL A 208 7.14 -3.68 -10.42
N ARG A 209 8.05 -2.84 -10.92
CA ARG A 209 8.99 -2.06 -10.13
C ARG A 209 9.01 -0.60 -10.60
N PRO A 210 9.00 0.39 -9.69
CA PRO A 210 9.25 1.79 -10.04
C PRO A 210 10.58 1.95 -10.82
N PRO A 211 10.61 2.72 -11.92
CA PRO A 211 11.84 2.93 -12.67
C PRO A 211 12.85 3.78 -11.86
N PRO A 212 14.16 3.65 -12.12
CA PRO A 212 15.20 4.32 -11.31
C PRO A 212 15.08 5.85 -11.27
N ASP A 213 14.73 6.48 -12.38
CA ASP A 213 14.51 7.93 -12.49
C ASP A 213 13.37 8.42 -11.58
N LEU A 214 12.30 7.63 -11.45
CA LEU A 214 11.26 7.89 -10.48
C LEU A 214 11.78 7.80 -9.05
N LEU A 215 12.59 6.79 -8.73
CA LEU A 215 13.16 6.63 -7.39
C LEU A 215 14.07 7.81 -7.04
N ASP A 216 14.90 8.26 -7.98
CA ASP A 216 15.73 9.46 -7.80
C ASP A 216 14.88 10.71 -7.55
N ALA A 217 13.79 10.89 -8.31
CA ALA A 217 12.86 11.99 -8.11
C ALA A 217 12.16 11.94 -6.74
N VAL A 218 11.74 10.75 -6.30
CA VAL A 218 11.14 10.52 -4.97
C VAL A 218 12.13 10.92 -3.87
N LEU A 219 13.38 10.46 -3.96
CA LEU A 219 14.41 10.78 -2.97
C LEU A 219 14.78 12.26 -2.97
N ALA A 220 14.84 12.90 -4.15
CA ALA A 220 15.17 14.32 -4.30
C ALA A 220 14.17 15.25 -3.59
N VAL A 221 12.90 14.85 -3.48
CA VAL A 221 11.87 15.61 -2.75
C VAL A 221 11.76 15.20 -1.27
N GLY A 222 12.67 14.36 -0.76
CA GLY A 222 12.64 13.86 0.62
C GLY A 222 11.63 12.73 0.86
N GLY A 223 11.17 12.08 -0.22
CA GLY A 223 10.33 10.89 -0.16
C GLY A 223 11.08 9.62 0.21
N PHE A 224 10.33 8.52 0.25
CA PHE A 224 10.83 7.19 0.60
C PHE A 224 10.31 6.15 -0.37
N TRP A 225 11.12 5.13 -0.61
CA TRP A 225 10.71 3.90 -1.28
C TRP A 225 11.11 2.70 -0.44
N PHE A 226 10.17 1.81 -0.20
CA PHE A 226 10.41 0.53 0.44
C PHE A 226 10.04 -0.62 -0.50
N ASP A 227 10.94 -1.58 -0.59
CA ASP A 227 10.69 -2.89 -1.17
C ASP A 227 10.42 -3.86 -0.03
N VAL A 228 9.14 -4.10 0.24
CA VAL A 228 8.69 -4.90 1.37
C VAL A 228 8.44 -6.32 0.89
N VAL A 229 9.20 -7.27 1.40
CA VAL A 229 9.08 -8.69 1.11
C VAL A 229 8.72 -9.40 2.40
N ALA A 230 7.70 -10.24 2.38
CA ALA A 230 7.31 -11.06 3.51
C ALA A 230 7.19 -12.52 3.05
N ASP A 231 8.01 -13.37 3.67
CA ASP A 231 7.96 -14.81 3.52
C ASP A 231 7.31 -15.44 4.76
N ALA A 232 7.01 -16.75 4.68
CA ALA A 232 6.42 -17.48 5.79
C ALA A 232 7.25 -17.36 7.08
N GLY A 233 6.74 -16.60 8.06
CA GLY A 233 7.36 -16.42 9.38
C GLY A 233 8.08 -15.09 9.60
N GLU A 234 8.20 -14.23 8.59
CA GLU A 234 8.70 -12.86 8.75
C GLU A 234 7.67 -11.84 8.25
N ALA A 235 7.37 -10.86 9.09
CA ALA A 235 6.47 -9.76 8.72
C ALA A 235 7.20 -8.42 8.87
N PHE A 236 6.93 -7.51 7.95
CA PHE A 236 7.46 -6.16 7.98
C PHE A 236 6.33 -5.16 7.97
N THR A 237 6.45 -4.14 8.82
CA THR A 237 5.48 -3.08 8.96
C THR A 237 6.04 -1.77 8.44
N VAL A 238 5.32 -1.16 7.51
CA VAL A 238 5.54 0.23 7.10
C VAL A 238 4.60 1.11 7.91
N PHE A 239 5.12 2.19 8.47
CA PHE A 239 4.34 3.29 9.03
C PHE A 239 4.34 4.47 8.07
N ILE A 240 3.15 5.04 7.85
CA ILE A 240 2.88 6.17 6.99
C ILE A 240 2.23 7.25 7.85
N PRO A 241 2.93 8.36 8.14
CA PRO A 241 2.36 9.45 8.93
C PRO A 241 1.22 10.15 8.18
N GLY A 242 0.27 10.69 8.93
CA GLY A 242 -0.80 11.51 8.37
C GLY A 242 -0.28 12.64 7.47
N GLY A 243 -0.91 12.79 6.31
CA GLY A 243 -0.56 13.79 5.30
C GLY A 243 0.47 13.33 4.27
N TRP A 244 1.13 12.18 4.47
CA TRP A 244 2.03 11.66 3.45
C TRP A 244 1.25 11.11 2.25
N TRP A 245 1.68 11.48 1.05
CA TRP A 245 1.21 10.81 -0.16
C TRP A 245 1.88 9.46 -0.24
N HIS A 246 1.13 8.43 -0.62
CA HIS A 246 1.70 7.12 -0.81
C HIS A 246 1.00 6.31 -1.90
N MET A 247 1.74 5.37 -2.47
CA MET A 247 1.32 4.44 -3.50
C MET A 247 1.80 3.04 -3.11
N LEU A 248 0.93 2.04 -3.30
CA LEU A 248 1.18 0.65 -2.96
C LEU A 248 1.10 -0.19 -4.22
N ILE A 249 2.18 -0.89 -4.57
CA ILE A 249 2.26 -1.73 -5.77
C ILE A 249 2.59 -3.15 -5.33
N GLY A 250 1.69 -4.09 -5.58
CA GLY A 250 1.94 -5.52 -5.49
C GLY A 250 2.94 -5.97 -6.54
N ALA A 251 3.90 -6.78 -6.12
CA ALA A 251 4.97 -7.30 -6.98
C ALA A 251 5.18 -8.81 -6.76
N ALA A 252 4.10 -9.52 -6.43
CA ALA A 252 4.05 -10.96 -6.23
C ALA A 252 2.75 -11.53 -6.79
N ASP A 253 2.74 -12.82 -7.11
CA ASP A 253 1.55 -13.53 -7.56
C ASP A 253 0.41 -13.44 -6.53
N TRP A 254 0.78 -13.39 -5.25
CA TRP A 254 -0.12 -13.22 -4.13
C TRP A 254 0.52 -12.32 -3.06
N HIS A 255 -0.25 -11.37 -2.52
CA HIS A 255 0.21 -10.52 -1.43
C HIS A 255 -0.93 -10.20 -0.46
N VAL A 256 -0.59 -10.17 0.82
CA VAL A 256 -1.53 -9.87 1.90
C VAL A 256 -0.89 -8.91 2.88
N ALA A 257 -1.55 -7.78 3.12
CA ALA A 257 -1.16 -6.81 4.12
C ALA A 257 -2.30 -6.56 5.11
N TRP A 258 -1.94 -6.42 6.37
CA TRP A 258 -2.81 -6.02 7.46
C TRP A 258 -2.48 -4.58 7.82
N GLY A 259 -3.48 -3.77 8.10
CA GLY A 259 -3.26 -2.38 8.37
C GLY A 259 -4.26 -1.82 9.36
N GLY A 260 -3.93 -0.64 9.82
CA GLY A 260 -4.82 0.17 10.60
C GLY A 260 -4.53 1.64 10.40
N SER A 261 -5.57 2.44 10.58
CA SER A 261 -5.54 3.89 10.43
C SER A 261 -6.01 4.57 11.70
N PHE A 262 -5.37 5.67 12.11
CA PHE A 262 -5.85 6.49 13.23
C PHE A 262 -5.63 7.98 12.97
N PHE A 263 -6.48 8.81 13.56
CA PHE A 263 -6.22 10.25 13.62
C PHE A 263 -5.09 10.53 14.61
N SER A 264 -3.96 11.04 14.12
CA SER A 264 -2.93 11.55 15.03
C SER A 264 -3.46 12.78 15.79
N PRO A 265 -3.17 12.94 17.09
CA PRO A 265 -3.47 14.17 17.83
C PRO A 265 -2.94 15.44 17.16
N GLU A 266 -1.82 15.32 16.43
CA GLU A 266 -1.20 16.42 15.69
C GLU A 266 -1.61 16.45 14.21
N THR A 267 -2.69 15.75 13.83
CA THR A 267 -3.19 15.84 12.45
C THR A 267 -3.57 17.29 12.20
N VAL A 268 -2.65 18.03 11.58
CA VAL A 268 -2.90 19.32 10.96
C VAL A 268 -4.13 19.08 10.11
N VAL A 269 -5.21 19.82 10.37
CA VAL A 269 -6.36 19.85 9.46
C VAL A 269 -5.73 20.03 8.10
N ALA A 270 -5.85 19.01 7.24
CA ALA A 270 -5.44 19.14 5.87
C ALA A 270 -6.39 20.19 5.32
N LYS A 271 -6.01 21.46 5.43
CA LYS A 271 -6.42 22.44 4.46
C LYS A 271 -5.95 21.77 3.18
N VAL A 272 -6.90 21.20 2.45
CA VAL A 272 -6.72 20.83 1.06
C VAL A 272 -5.84 21.92 0.50
N TRP A 273 -4.62 21.56 0.09
CA TRP A 273 -3.72 22.53 -0.48
C TRP A 273 -4.46 23.13 -1.67
N ASP A 274 -4.98 24.33 -1.48
CA ASP A 274 -5.68 25.10 -2.48
C ASP A 274 -4.66 26.13 -2.98
N PRO A 275 -4.05 25.89 -4.16
CA PRO A 275 -3.09 26.82 -4.72
C PRO A 275 -3.73 28.17 -5.07
N ASP A 276 -5.07 28.26 -5.10
CA ASP A 276 -5.83 29.46 -5.43
C ASP A 276 -6.33 30.23 -4.20
N ALA A 277 -6.02 29.77 -2.97
CA ALA A 277 -6.43 30.42 -1.72
C ALA A 277 -5.47 31.55 -1.26
N GLN A 278 -4.95 32.35 -2.20
CA GLN A 278 -4.24 33.62 -1.92
C GLN A 278 -5.13 34.83 -2.12
#